data_AF-A0A955VVM9-F1
#
_entry.id   AF-A0A955VVM9-F1
#
_cell.length_a   1.000
_cell.length_b   1.000
_cell.length_c   1.000
_cell.angle_alpha   90.00
_cell.angle_beta   90.00
_cell.angle_gamma   90.00
#
_symmetry.space_group_name_H-M   'P 1'
#
loop_
_entity.id
_entity.type
_entity.pdbx_description
1 polymer ?
#
loop_
_entity_poly.entity_id
_entity_poly.type
_entity_poly.pdbx_seq_one_letter_code
_entity_poly.pdbx_strand_id
1 'polypeptide(L)'
;TTGLTLGAGWWVTEEYGVNEAQARIVNSSLIWALLNGTMLTSGYGGDGEDALWASLVSGWSGQALGILLAANVDRTPGQVGLMNTVATWSGAETAVVLGAFHADQSGPYLTWPALVADAGLLAGSWIASRVIISDSRARMLDLGALAGGLAGPAALFMLWGPEEHLQSWYLGAVAVGIPAGIATAWYLTRDWDDGEAPEVSSRALVVPLAGGLF
;
A
#
# COMPACT_ATOMS: atom_id res chain seq x y z
N THR A 1 26.81 -5.02 9.94
CA THR A 1 26.36 -3.83 9.19
C THR A 1 25.01 -3.36 9.68
N THR A 2 23.99 -4.21 9.78
CA THR A 2 22.62 -3.87 10.23
C THR A 2 22.54 -3.10 11.55
N GLY A 3 23.31 -3.49 12.58
CA GLY A 3 23.30 -2.80 13.88
C GLY A 3 23.85 -1.36 13.82
N LEU A 4 24.83 -1.09 12.96
CA LEU A 4 25.36 0.27 12.76
C LEU A 4 24.35 1.15 12.02
N THR A 5 23.63 0.59 11.05
CA THR A 5 22.57 1.31 10.31
C THR A 5 21.40 1.66 11.22
N LEU A 6 20.98 0.73 12.09
CA LEU A 6 19.93 0.97 13.08
C LEU A 6 20.35 2.01 14.12
N GLY A 7 21.58 1.91 14.63
CA GLY A 7 22.13 2.90 15.58
C GLY A 7 22.24 4.30 14.97
N ALA A 8 22.71 4.40 13.73
CA ALA A 8 22.77 5.67 13.00
C ALA A 8 21.37 6.24 12.73
N GLY A 9 20.41 5.41 12.32
CA GLY A 9 19.02 5.83 12.11
C GLY A 9 18.35 6.33 13.39
N TRP A 10 18.58 5.64 14.52
CA TRP A 10 18.13 6.07 15.84
C TRP A 10 18.70 7.45 16.19
N TRP A 11 20.03 7.60 16.11
CA TRP A 11 20.71 8.84 16.46
C TRP A 11 20.24 10.02 15.59
N VAL A 12 20.10 9.83 14.27
CA VAL A 12 19.58 10.87 13.37
C VAL A 12 18.14 11.25 13.73
N THR A 13 17.30 10.28 14.07
CA THR A 13 15.90 10.53 14.44
C THR A 13 15.80 11.33 15.74
N GLU A 14 16.64 11.01 16.72
CA GLU A 14 16.71 11.68 18.02
C GLU A 14 17.25 13.10 17.91
N GLU A 15 18.32 13.30 17.11
CA GLU A 15 18.99 14.60 16.96
C GLU A 15 18.22 15.59 16.09
N TYR A 16 17.62 15.12 14.98
CA TYR A 16 17.01 16.01 13.98
C TYR A 16 15.48 16.07 14.06
N GLY A 17 14.84 15.26 14.93
CA GLY A 17 13.40 15.30 15.15
C GLY A 17 12.58 14.95 13.91
N VAL A 18 12.59 13.67 13.51
CA VAL A 18 11.75 13.19 12.40
C VAL A 18 10.33 12.93 12.90
N ASN A 19 9.34 13.65 12.35
CA ASN A 19 7.95 13.40 12.71
C ASN A 19 7.40 12.14 11.99
N GLU A 20 6.27 11.62 12.48
CA GLU A 20 5.70 10.37 11.96
C GLU A 20 5.36 10.45 10.46
N ALA A 21 4.87 11.58 9.96
CA ALA A 21 4.53 11.73 8.54
C ALA A 21 5.78 11.69 7.66
N GLN A 22 6.87 12.34 8.09
CA GLN A 22 8.16 12.30 7.41
C GLN A 22 8.72 10.88 7.34
N ALA A 23 8.70 10.15 8.46
CA ALA A 23 9.13 8.75 8.51
C ALA A 23 8.32 7.88 7.54
N ARG A 24 7.00 8.10 7.45
CA ARG A 24 6.13 7.39 6.52
C ARG A 24 6.39 7.73 5.07
N ILE A 25 6.59 9.01 4.71
CA ILE A 25 6.93 9.41 3.34
C ILE A 25 8.20 8.69 2.89
N VAL A 26 9.22 8.69 3.74
CA VAL A 26 10.50 8.03 3.48
C VAL A 26 10.34 6.51 3.31
N ASN A 27 9.60 5.85 4.22
CA ASN A 27 9.36 4.42 4.13
C ASN A 27 8.54 4.04 2.88
N SER A 28 7.51 4.82 2.58
CA SER A 28 6.62 4.59 1.45
C SER A 28 7.35 4.77 0.12
N SER A 29 8.19 5.81 -0.01
CA SER A 29 8.93 6.06 -1.25
C SER A 29 9.92 4.93 -1.57
N LEU A 30 10.54 4.32 -0.55
CA LEU A 30 11.39 3.15 -0.72
C LEU A 30 10.57 1.96 -1.24
N ILE A 31 9.45 1.63 -0.58
CA ILE A 31 8.59 0.51 -0.96
C ILE A 31 8.08 0.69 -2.39
N TRP A 32 7.53 1.87 -2.71
CA TRP A 32 7.00 2.16 -4.04
C TRP A 32 8.06 2.10 -5.12
N ALA A 33 9.25 2.66 -4.86
CA ALA A 33 10.32 2.61 -5.85
C ALA A 33 10.82 1.18 -6.06
N LEU A 34 11.01 0.38 -5.00
CA LEU A 34 11.35 -1.05 -5.12
C LEU A 34 10.31 -1.81 -5.94
N LEU A 35 9.03 -1.60 -5.67
CA LEU A 35 7.93 -2.25 -6.39
C LEU A 35 7.91 -1.83 -7.86
N ASN A 36 8.01 -0.53 -8.16
CA ASN A 36 8.03 -0.02 -9.52
C ASN A 36 9.24 -0.53 -10.31
N GLY A 37 10.44 -0.53 -9.73
CA GLY A 37 11.63 -1.10 -10.36
C GLY A 37 11.46 -2.57 -10.71
N THR A 38 10.89 -3.35 -9.79
CA THR A 38 10.57 -4.77 -10.03
C THR A 38 9.55 -4.91 -11.16
N MET A 39 8.39 -4.25 -11.03
CA MET A 39 7.24 -4.40 -11.93
C MET A 39 7.53 -3.92 -13.34
N LEU A 40 8.23 -2.79 -13.49
CA LEU A 40 8.62 -2.26 -14.79
C LEU A 40 9.57 -3.20 -15.50
N THR A 41 10.64 -3.64 -14.83
CA THR A 41 11.64 -4.54 -15.44
C THR A 41 11.05 -5.89 -15.79
N SER A 42 10.31 -6.52 -14.87
CA SER A 42 9.63 -7.79 -15.15
C SER A 42 8.60 -7.66 -16.27
N GLY A 43 7.88 -6.53 -16.34
CA GLY A 43 6.91 -6.28 -17.42
C GLY A 43 7.56 -6.12 -18.80
N TYR A 44 8.79 -5.59 -18.88
CA TYR A 44 9.54 -5.50 -20.15
C TYR A 44 10.37 -6.76 -20.46
N GLY A 45 10.15 -7.86 -19.72
CA GLY A 45 10.81 -9.14 -19.97
C GLY A 45 12.23 -9.24 -19.41
N GLY A 46 12.61 -8.34 -18.49
CA GLY A 46 13.85 -8.49 -17.71
C GLY A 46 13.78 -9.74 -16.83
N ASP A 47 14.93 -10.37 -16.63
CA ASP A 47 15.02 -11.56 -15.80
C ASP A 47 15.03 -11.22 -14.29
N GLY A 48 15.24 -12.24 -13.44
CA GLY A 48 15.28 -12.03 -11.99
C GLY A 48 16.46 -11.20 -11.52
N GLU A 49 17.59 -11.23 -12.22
CA GLU A 49 18.76 -10.42 -11.90
C GLU A 49 18.52 -8.96 -12.29
N ASP A 50 18.00 -8.72 -13.50
CA ASP A 50 17.61 -7.39 -13.96
C ASP A 50 16.57 -6.77 -13.02
N ALA A 51 15.54 -7.53 -12.63
CA ALA A 51 14.51 -7.08 -11.71
C ALA A 51 15.13 -6.71 -10.36
N LEU A 52 16.00 -7.55 -9.78
CA LEU A 52 16.69 -7.25 -8.53
C LEU A 52 17.51 -5.96 -8.62
N TRP A 53 18.30 -5.79 -9.68
CA TRP A 53 19.09 -4.58 -9.88
C TRP A 53 18.23 -3.33 -10.04
N ALA A 54 17.18 -3.42 -10.85
CA ALA A 54 16.22 -2.34 -11.03
C ALA A 54 15.55 -1.98 -9.70
N SER A 55 15.16 -2.94 -8.88
CA SER A 55 14.60 -2.71 -7.54
C SER A 55 15.61 -2.02 -6.63
N LEU A 56 16.87 -2.45 -6.60
CA LEU A 56 17.90 -1.80 -5.78
C LEU A 56 18.14 -0.34 -6.21
N VAL A 57 18.33 -0.10 -7.50
CA VAL A 57 18.59 1.25 -8.04
C VAL A 57 17.39 2.17 -7.81
N SER A 58 16.18 1.69 -8.13
CA SER A 58 14.96 2.44 -7.89
C SER A 58 14.72 2.68 -6.41
N GLY A 59 14.91 1.68 -5.54
CA GLY A 59 14.79 1.78 -4.09
C GLY A 59 15.67 2.87 -3.49
N TRP A 60 16.96 2.91 -3.85
CA TRP A 60 17.87 3.99 -3.43
C TRP A 60 17.45 5.36 -3.97
N SER A 61 17.01 5.42 -5.22
CA SER A 61 16.53 6.67 -5.84
C SER A 61 15.26 7.17 -5.15
N GLY A 62 14.32 6.28 -4.88
CA GLY A 62 13.07 6.55 -4.17
C GLY A 62 13.30 6.95 -2.72
N GLN A 63 14.26 6.33 -2.04
CA GLN A 63 14.69 6.72 -0.70
C GLN A 63 15.22 8.15 -0.68
N ALA A 64 16.11 8.51 -1.62
CA ALA A 64 16.65 9.86 -1.74
C ALA A 64 15.54 10.90 -2.01
N LEU A 65 14.64 10.59 -2.95
CA LEU A 65 13.47 11.44 -3.25
C LEU A 65 12.52 11.55 -2.05
N GLY A 66 12.31 10.47 -1.30
CA GLY A 66 11.50 10.45 -0.09
C GLY A 66 12.03 11.38 1.00
N ILE A 67 13.35 11.37 1.21
CA ILE A 67 14.01 12.29 2.15
C ILE A 67 13.80 13.74 1.70
N LEU A 68 14.00 14.03 0.41
CA LEU A 68 13.77 15.36 -0.13
C LEU A 68 12.31 15.81 0.02
N LEU A 69 11.35 14.92 -0.26
CA LEU A 69 9.92 15.19 -0.09
C LEU A 69 9.56 15.41 1.38
N ALA A 70 10.02 14.54 2.28
CA ALA A 70 9.78 14.66 3.72
C ALA A 70 10.35 15.96 4.32
N ALA A 71 11.45 16.47 3.77
CA ALA A 71 12.02 17.75 4.18
C ALA A 71 11.26 18.98 3.66
N ASN A 72 10.49 18.85 2.58
CA ASN A 72 9.88 19.99 1.87
C ASN A 72 8.34 19.99 1.87
N VAL A 73 7.71 18.92 2.33
CA VAL A 73 6.26 18.74 2.23
C VAL A 73 5.69 18.49 3.62
N ASP A 74 4.89 19.45 4.10
CA ASP A 74 4.17 19.33 5.35
C ASP A 74 2.88 18.52 5.14
N ARG A 75 2.82 17.33 5.75
CA ARG A 75 1.70 16.40 5.66
C ARG A 75 1.44 15.78 7.02
N THR A 76 0.19 15.46 7.28
CA THR A 76 -0.17 14.65 8.46
C THR A 76 0.03 13.16 8.16
N PRO A 77 0.21 12.31 9.20
CA PRO A 77 0.32 10.86 9.00
C PRO A 77 -0.88 10.25 8.26
N GLY A 78 -2.09 10.77 8.50
CA GLY A 78 -3.30 10.34 7.81
C GLY A 78 -3.33 10.74 6.34
N GLN A 79 -2.83 11.94 5.99
CA GLN A 79 -2.70 12.33 4.58
C GLN A 79 -1.73 11.43 3.81
N VAL A 80 -0.58 11.08 4.41
CA VAL A 80 0.37 10.13 3.83
C VAL A 80 -0.26 8.73 3.73
N GLY A 81 -1.02 8.32 4.74
CA GLY A 81 -1.81 7.08 4.71
C GLY A 81 -2.77 7.05 3.52
N LEU A 82 -3.59 8.09 3.35
CA LEU A 82 -4.53 8.19 2.23
C LEU A 82 -3.83 8.18 0.87
N MET A 83 -2.70 8.87 0.73
CA MET A 83 -1.88 8.83 -0.48
C MET A 83 -1.48 7.39 -0.84
N ASN A 84 -0.99 6.63 0.14
CA ASN A 84 -0.62 5.24 -0.05
C ASN A 84 -1.83 4.36 -0.35
N THR A 85 -2.93 4.50 0.38
CA THR A 85 -4.18 3.77 0.12
C THR A 85 -4.63 3.95 -1.34
N VAL A 86 -4.68 5.18 -1.85
CA VAL A 86 -5.11 5.43 -3.24
C VAL A 86 -4.13 4.80 -4.24
N ALA A 87 -2.82 4.92 -4.02
CA ALA A 87 -1.81 4.31 -4.87
C ALA A 87 -1.88 2.77 -4.86
N THR A 88 -1.92 2.16 -3.67
CA THR A 88 -2.00 0.70 -3.46
C THR A 88 -3.22 0.12 -4.13
N TRP A 89 -4.40 0.66 -3.86
CA TRP A 89 -5.62 0.05 -4.34
C TRP A 89 -5.89 0.32 -5.80
N SER A 90 -5.47 1.46 -6.36
CA SER A 90 -5.56 1.68 -7.82
C SER A 90 -4.62 0.76 -8.62
N GLY A 91 -3.39 0.52 -8.13
CA GLY A 91 -2.47 -0.45 -8.72
C GLY A 91 -2.97 -1.89 -8.59
N ALA A 92 -3.41 -2.29 -7.38
CA ALA A 92 -3.96 -3.61 -7.13
C ALA A 92 -5.22 -3.88 -7.97
N GLU A 93 -6.13 -2.92 -8.04
CA GLU A 93 -7.34 -2.99 -8.88
C GLU A 93 -6.99 -3.18 -10.35
N THR A 94 -6.00 -2.42 -10.85
CA THR A 94 -5.50 -2.58 -12.22
C THR A 94 -4.95 -3.98 -12.46
N ALA A 95 -4.17 -4.52 -11.51
CA ALA A 95 -3.64 -5.87 -11.60
C ALA A 95 -4.76 -6.93 -11.63
N VAL A 96 -5.77 -6.77 -10.79
CA VAL A 96 -6.93 -7.68 -10.71
C VAL A 96 -7.75 -7.62 -12.00
N VAL A 97 -8.07 -6.42 -12.49
CA VAL A 97 -8.83 -6.22 -13.73
C VAL A 97 -8.07 -6.78 -14.93
N LEU A 98 -6.77 -6.48 -15.06
CA LEU A 98 -5.96 -7.05 -16.13
C LEU A 98 -5.86 -8.56 -16.01
N GLY A 99 -5.68 -9.11 -14.81
CA GLY A 99 -5.70 -10.55 -14.57
C GLY A 99 -7.03 -11.20 -14.96
N ALA A 100 -8.17 -10.53 -14.73
CA ALA A 100 -9.49 -11.06 -15.08
C ALA A 100 -9.70 -11.18 -16.60
N PHE A 101 -9.15 -10.24 -17.37
CA PHE A 101 -9.34 -10.15 -18.83
C PHE A 101 -8.18 -10.71 -19.66
N HIS A 102 -6.97 -10.81 -19.09
CA HIS A 102 -5.74 -11.11 -19.82
C HIS A 102 -4.89 -12.20 -19.12
N ALA A 103 -5.51 -13.09 -18.33
CA ALA A 103 -4.82 -14.16 -17.59
C ALA A 103 -3.82 -14.97 -18.45
N ASP A 104 -4.13 -15.17 -19.73
CA ASP A 104 -3.36 -16.03 -20.64
C ASP A 104 -2.38 -15.28 -21.55
N GLN A 105 -2.30 -13.94 -21.44
CA GLN A 105 -1.48 -13.14 -22.35
C GLN A 105 -0.11 -12.83 -21.75
N SER A 106 0.95 -13.20 -22.47
CA SER A 106 2.30 -12.71 -22.20
C SER A 106 2.44 -11.28 -22.73
N GLY A 107 2.80 -10.34 -21.86
CA GLY A 107 2.97 -8.94 -22.22
C GLY A 107 3.33 -8.07 -21.03
N PRO A 108 3.56 -6.77 -21.23
CA PRO A 108 3.95 -5.82 -20.18
C PRO A 108 2.81 -5.47 -19.23
N TYR A 109 1.90 -6.40 -18.97
CA TYR A 109 0.73 -6.20 -18.12
C TYR A 109 1.09 -5.85 -16.68
N LEU A 110 2.26 -6.29 -16.20
CA LEU A 110 2.77 -5.92 -14.88
C LEU A 110 3.27 -4.47 -14.80
N THR A 111 3.51 -3.80 -15.94
CA THR A 111 3.89 -2.38 -15.93
C THR A 111 2.69 -1.46 -15.63
N TRP A 112 1.49 -1.86 -16.05
CA TRP A 112 0.28 -1.05 -15.86
C TRP A 112 -0.09 -0.84 -14.39
N PRO A 113 -0.10 -1.85 -13.50
CA PRO A 113 -0.29 -1.65 -12.07
C PRO A 113 0.65 -0.62 -11.45
N ALA A 114 1.94 -0.64 -11.81
CA ALA A 114 2.93 0.32 -11.33
C ALA A 114 2.60 1.75 -11.79
N LEU A 115 2.32 1.93 -13.09
CA LEU A 115 1.97 3.23 -13.66
C LEU A 115 0.66 3.80 -13.09
N VAL A 116 -0.35 2.94 -12.89
CA VAL A 116 -1.61 3.35 -12.28
C VAL A 116 -1.43 3.65 -10.80
N ALA A 117 -0.59 2.91 -10.07
CA ALA A 117 -0.25 3.22 -8.70
C ALA A 117 0.44 4.60 -8.57
N ASP A 118 1.36 4.94 -9.48
CA ASP A 118 1.98 6.27 -9.52
C ASP A 118 0.94 7.38 -9.79
N ALA A 119 0.04 7.17 -10.75
CA ALA A 119 -1.07 8.08 -10.99
C ALA A 119 -2.00 8.19 -9.77
N GLY A 120 -2.24 7.06 -9.08
CA GLY A 120 -2.98 6.96 -7.83
C GLY A 120 -2.29 7.72 -6.70
N LEU A 121 -0.96 7.69 -6.61
CA LEU A 121 -0.20 8.45 -5.62
C LEU A 121 -0.35 9.96 -5.85
N LEU A 122 -0.29 10.40 -7.11
CA LEU A 122 -0.51 11.80 -7.48
C LEU A 122 -1.96 12.24 -7.18
N ALA A 123 -2.93 11.41 -7.55
CA ALA A 123 -4.34 11.66 -7.25
C ALA A 123 -4.59 11.69 -5.74
N GLY A 124 -4.05 10.72 -5.00
CA GLY A 124 -4.12 10.63 -3.55
C GLY A 124 -3.48 11.84 -2.88
N SER A 125 -2.33 12.32 -3.39
CA SER A 125 -1.67 13.53 -2.89
C SER A 125 -2.55 14.77 -3.06
N TRP A 126 -3.22 14.87 -4.21
CA TRP A 126 -4.18 15.93 -4.50
C TRP A 126 -5.42 15.84 -3.60
N ILE A 127 -6.02 14.65 -3.42
CA ILE A 127 -7.17 14.43 -2.53
C ILE A 127 -6.78 14.76 -1.08
N ALA A 128 -5.65 14.23 -0.60
CA ALA A 128 -5.15 14.43 0.75
C ALA A 128 -4.86 15.90 1.07
N SER A 129 -4.56 16.73 0.05
CA SER A 129 -4.40 18.18 0.26
C SER A 129 -5.73 18.91 0.53
N ARG A 130 -6.86 18.26 0.28
CA ARG A 130 -8.22 18.84 0.37
C ARG A 130 -9.08 18.21 1.47
N VAL A 131 -8.61 17.13 2.06
CA VAL A 131 -9.36 16.36 3.05
C VAL A 131 -8.51 16.22 4.31
N ILE A 132 -9.14 16.49 5.45
CA ILE A 132 -8.60 16.14 6.75
C ILE A 132 -8.95 14.68 6.97
N ILE A 133 -7.94 13.84 7.16
CA ILE A 133 -8.12 12.43 7.43
C ILE A 133 -7.14 12.01 8.53
N SER A 134 -7.66 11.28 9.50
CA SER A 134 -6.90 10.67 10.58
C SER A 134 -6.13 9.44 10.07
N ASP A 135 -5.05 9.10 10.77
CA ASP A 135 -4.27 7.90 10.45
C ASP A 135 -5.11 6.61 10.59
N SER A 136 -5.88 6.51 11.67
CA SER A 136 -6.77 5.37 11.92
C SER A 136 -7.79 5.19 10.80
N ARG A 137 -8.38 6.29 10.31
CA ARG A 137 -9.31 6.26 9.19
C ARG A 137 -8.63 5.76 7.91
N ALA A 138 -7.45 6.27 7.56
CA ALA A 138 -6.71 5.82 6.39
C ALA A 138 -6.42 4.30 6.43
N ARG A 139 -5.93 3.78 7.56
CA ARG A 139 -5.71 2.33 7.76
C ARG A 139 -7.00 1.51 7.63
N MET A 140 -8.13 2.07 8.07
CA MET A 140 -9.41 1.39 7.98
C MET A 140 -9.92 1.31 6.53
N LEU A 141 -9.53 2.24 5.66
CA LEU A 141 -9.77 2.13 4.22
C LEU A 141 -9.01 0.93 3.62
N ASP A 142 -7.76 0.72 4.01
CA ASP A 142 -6.97 -0.45 3.57
C ASP A 142 -7.58 -1.76 4.06
N LEU A 143 -8.02 -1.80 5.33
CA LEU A 143 -8.74 -2.96 5.86
C LEU A 143 -10.07 -3.19 5.15
N GLY A 144 -10.79 -2.11 4.82
CA GLY A 144 -12.02 -2.17 4.03
C GLY A 144 -11.79 -2.78 2.66
N ALA A 145 -10.76 -2.32 1.95
CA ALA A 145 -10.36 -2.85 0.65
C ALA A 145 -9.98 -4.34 0.72
N LEU A 146 -9.17 -4.76 1.70
CA LEU A 146 -8.83 -6.16 1.93
C LEU A 146 -10.06 -7.01 2.21
N ALA A 147 -10.91 -6.56 3.14
CA ALA A 147 -12.13 -7.26 3.52
C ALA A 147 -13.07 -7.41 2.33
N GLY A 148 -13.30 -6.34 1.57
CA GLY A 148 -14.15 -6.35 0.38
C GLY A 148 -13.58 -7.21 -0.74
N GLY A 149 -12.30 -7.06 -1.04
CA GLY A 149 -11.58 -7.84 -2.04
C GLY A 149 -11.54 -9.33 -1.75
N LEU A 150 -11.59 -9.74 -0.48
CA LEU A 150 -11.67 -11.16 -0.07
C LEU A 150 -13.11 -11.68 0.04
N ALA A 151 -14.04 -10.86 0.54
CA ALA A 151 -15.42 -11.30 0.79
C ALA A 151 -16.15 -11.70 -0.51
N GLY A 152 -15.97 -10.93 -1.58
CA GLY A 152 -16.56 -11.21 -2.89
C GLY A 152 -16.19 -12.60 -3.44
N PRO A 153 -14.89 -12.87 -3.73
CA PRO A 153 -14.47 -14.17 -4.23
C PRO A 153 -14.75 -15.31 -3.23
N ALA A 154 -14.65 -15.08 -1.92
CA ALA A 154 -15.00 -16.10 -0.92
C ALA A 154 -16.48 -16.50 -0.99
N ALA A 155 -17.39 -15.53 -1.16
CA ALA A 155 -18.81 -15.82 -1.32
C ALA A 155 -19.10 -16.62 -2.60
N LEU A 156 -18.48 -16.25 -3.72
CA LEU A 156 -18.60 -17.02 -4.97
C LEU A 156 -18.01 -18.42 -4.80
N PHE A 157 -16.86 -18.56 -4.13
CA PHE A 157 -16.21 -19.84 -3.88
C PHE A 157 -17.11 -20.77 -3.07
N MET A 158 -17.81 -20.24 -2.05
CA MET A 158 -18.76 -21.03 -1.25
C MET A 158 -19.98 -21.48 -2.07
N LEU A 159 -20.40 -20.69 -3.07
CA LEU A 159 -21.57 -20.99 -3.90
C LEU A 159 -21.24 -21.96 -5.04
N TRP A 160 -20.08 -21.82 -5.66
CA TRP A 160 -19.72 -22.51 -6.91
C TRP A 160 -18.51 -23.44 -6.81
N GLY A 161 -17.70 -23.33 -5.76
CA GLY A 161 -16.52 -24.17 -5.57
C GLY A 161 -15.32 -23.80 -6.47
N PRO A 162 -14.16 -24.46 -6.30
CA PRO A 162 -12.95 -24.14 -7.05
C PRO A 162 -13.03 -24.67 -8.49
N GLU A 163 -13.68 -23.93 -9.38
CA GLU A 163 -13.75 -24.26 -10.81
C GLU A 163 -12.89 -23.29 -11.63
N GLU A 164 -11.98 -23.82 -12.44
CA GLU A 164 -11.01 -23.01 -13.22
C GLU A 164 -11.69 -22.02 -14.17
N HIS A 165 -12.79 -22.43 -14.81
CA HIS A 165 -13.55 -21.56 -15.72
C HIS A 165 -14.24 -20.38 -15.01
N LEU A 166 -14.26 -20.38 -13.67
CA LEU A 166 -14.80 -19.28 -12.85
C LEU A 166 -13.71 -18.30 -12.38
N GLN A 167 -12.44 -18.49 -12.74
CA GLN A 167 -11.34 -17.62 -12.32
C GLN A 167 -11.59 -16.13 -12.63
N SER A 168 -12.07 -15.81 -13.83
CA SER A 168 -12.42 -14.42 -14.18
C SER A 168 -13.57 -13.86 -13.35
N TRP A 169 -14.52 -14.71 -12.92
CA TRP A 169 -15.60 -14.30 -12.01
C TRP A 169 -15.07 -14.03 -10.60
N TYR A 170 -14.13 -14.84 -10.10
CA TYR A 170 -13.47 -14.58 -8.82
C TYR A 170 -12.70 -13.26 -8.84
N LEU A 171 -11.91 -13.01 -9.89
CA LEU A 171 -11.18 -11.76 -10.05
C LEU A 171 -12.14 -10.56 -10.25
N GLY A 172 -13.23 -10.75 -10.99
CA GLY A 172 -14.28 -9.74 -11.12
C GLY A 172 -14.95 -9.41 -9.77
N ALA A 173 -15.13 -10.40 -8.90
CA ALA A 173 -15.65 -10.17 -7.55
C ALA A 173 -14.64 -9.43 -6.66
N VAL A 174 -13.33 -9.67 -6.82
CA VAL A 174 -12.28 -8.86 -6.16
C VAL A 174 -12.35 -7.41 -6.64
N ALA A 175 -12.44 -7.19 -7.95
CA ALA A 175 -12.48 -5.87 -8.58
C ALA A 175 -13.68 -5.03 -8.12
N VAL A 176 -14.84 -5.66 -7.91
CA VAL A 176 -16.00 -4.96 -7.32
C VAL A 176 -15.86 -4.85 -5.79
N GLY A 177 -15.29 -5.85 -5.15
CA GLY A 177 -15.15 -5.96 -3.71
C GLY A 177 -14.24 -4.89 -3.10
N ILE A 178 -13.08 -4.62 -3.70
CA ILE A 178 -12.13 -3.60 -3.23
C ILE A 178 -12.80 -2.21 -3.10
N PRO A 179 -13.37 -1.60 -4.17
CA PRO A 179 -13.99 -0.29 -4.07
C PRO A 179 -15.23 -0.29 -3.17
N ALA A 180 -16.03 -1.37 -3.17
CA ALA A 180 -17.15 -1.50 -2.24
C ALA A 180 -16.71 -1.52 -0.78
N GLY A 181 -15.61 -2.22 -0.48
CA GLY A 181 -14.98 -2.30 0.83
C GLY A 181 -14.42 -0.95 1.30
N ILE A 182 -13.70 -0.24 0.42
CA ILE A 182 -13.21 1.12 0.68
C ILE A 182 -14.39 2.07 0.95
N ALA A 183 -15.42 2.06 0.10
CA ALA A 183 -16.59 2.93 0.26
C ALA A 183 -17.32 2.64 1.58
N THR A 184 -17.44 1.36 1.96
CA THR A 184 -18.03 0.94 3.23
C THR A 184 -17.20 1.44 4.40
N ALA A 185 -15.89 1.22 4.40
CA ALA A 185 -14.99 1.71 5.45
C ALA A 185 -15.02 3.24 5.54
N TRP A 186 -14.99 3.95 4.40
CA TRP A 186 -15.09 5.39 4.34
C TRP A 186 -16.35 5.93 5.00
N TYR A 187 -17.49 5.28 4.74
CA TYR A 187 -18.77 5.65 5.33
C TYR A 187 -18.80 5.37 6.84
N LEU A 188 -18.34 4.20 7.27
CA LEU A 188 -18.36 3.79 8.68
C LEU A 188 -17.39 4.60 9.56
N THR A 189 -16.34 5.19 8.96
CA THR A 189 -15.30 5.96 9.67
C THR A 189 -15.42 7.47 9.45
N ARG A 190 -16.53 7.96 8.89
CA ARG A 190 -16.68 9.38 8.50
C ARG A 190 -16.53 10.39 9.64
N ASP A 191 -16.80 9.94 10.87
CA ASP A 191 -16.76 10.77 12.08
C ASP A 191 -15.44 10.59 12.88
N TRP A 192 -14.44 9.88 12.34
CA TRP A 192 -13.19 9.57 13.05
C TRP A 192 -12.16 10.72 12.99
N ASP A 193 -12.38 11.73 12.16
CA ASP A 193 -11.38 12.78 11.91
C ASP A 193 -11.44 13.93 12.93
N ASP A 194 -12.47 13.98 13.78
CA ASP A 194 -12.70 15.03 14.77
C ASP A 194 -12.01 14.77 16.13
N GLY A 195 -11.04 13.85 16.17
CA GLY A 195 -10.31 13.48 17.40
C GLY A 195 -11.05 12.48 18.31
N GLU A 196 -12.24 12.04 17.92
CA GLU A 196 -12.99 10.94 18.58
C GLU A 196 -12.63 9.55 18.04
N ALA A 197 -11.64 9.44 17.13
CA ALA A 197 -11.17 8.14 16.69
C ALA A 197 -10.78 7.30 17.92
N PRO A 198 -11.29 6.06 18.04
CA PRO A 198 -10.79 5.15 19.06
C PRO A 198 -9.29 5.04 18.87
N GLU A 199 -8.50 5.39 19.89
CA GLU A 199 -7.07 5.08 19.88
C GLU A 199 -6.95 3.56 19.74
N VAL A 200 -6.68 3.10 18.52
CA VAL A 200 -6.26 1.72 18.29
C VAL A 200 -4.85 1.63 18.86
N SER A 201 -4.79 1.42 20.17
CA SER A 201 -3.55 1.25 20.90
C SER A 201 -2.77 0.12 20.24
N SER A 202 -1.64 0.46 19.63
CA SER A 202 -0.68 -0.50 19.10
C SER A 202 -0.17 -1.49 20.16
N ARG A 203 -0.42 -1.22 21.46
CA ARG A 203 -0.16 -2.15 22.57
C ARG A 203 -1.10 -3.36 22.59
N ALA A 204 -2.32 -3.26 22.04
CA ALA A 204 -3.26 -4.38 22.03
C ALA A 204 -2.83 -5.51 21.06
N LEU A 205 -1.94 -5.22 20.11
CA LEU A 205 -1.37 -6.21 19.18
C LEU A 205 -0.01 -6.75 19.63
N VAL A 206 0.47 -6.40 20.83
CA VAL A 206 1.56 -7.12 21.47
C VAL A 206 0.91 -8.24 22.27
N VAL A 207 0.64 -9.38 21.63
CA VAL A 207 0.33 -10.60 22.38
C VAL A 207 1.59 -10.88 23.22
N PRO A 208 1.54 -10.81 24.56
CA PRO A 208 2.66 -11.28 25.34
C PRO A 208 2.80 -12.76 25.00
N LEU A 209 3.96 -13.15 24.44
CA LEU A 209 4.33 -14.54 24.33
C LEU A 209 4.36 -15.09 25.75
N ALA A 210 3.25 -15.71 26.15
CA ALA A 210 3.13 -16.37 27.43
C ALA A 210 4.02 -17.61 27.39
N GLY A 211 5.27 -17.43 27.81
CA GLY A 211 6.18 -18.51 28.18
C GLY A 211 7.37 -18.70 27.25
N GLY A 212 8.57 -18.59 27.82
CA GLY A 212 9.78 -19.13 27.22
C GLY A 212 11.06 -18.53 27.75
N LEU A 213 11.40 -18.87 28.99
CA LEU A 213 12.73 -18.70 29.59
C LEU A 213 13.85 -19.16 28.65
N PHE A 214 14.83 -18.31 28.38
CA PHE A 214 16.26 -18.66 28.32
C PHE A 214 17.09 -17.45 28.75
#